data_AF-A0AAN6MZ85-F1
#
_entry.id   AF-A0AAN6MZ85-F1
#
_cell.length_a   1.000
_cell.length_b   1.000
_cell.length_c   1.000
_cell.angle_alpha   90.00
_cell.angle_beta   90.00
_cell.angle_gamma   90.00
#
_symmetry.space_group_name_H-M   'P 1'
#
loop_
_entity.id
_entity.type
_entity.pdbx_description
1 polymer ?
#
loop_
_entity_poly.entity_id
_entity_poly.type
_entity_poly.pdbx_seq_one_letter_code
_entity_poly.pdbx_strand_id
1 'polypeptide(L)'
;MNNPAVQSLTRQDASAIFAEHCEILLEQWKSLLQKTTLLTNIMCTDNRVLKAFKVLNLTIAGSGAFSRLAYVRLAETWATLKNMIETDRQNGRIPP
;
A
#
# COMPACT_ATOMS: atom_id res chain seq x y z
N MET A 1 -33.87 11.93 -22.94
CA MET A 1 -32.57 12.62 -23.13
C MET A 1 -31.49 11.67 -22.67
N ASN A 2 -30.74 11.09 -23.61
CA ASN A 2 -29.64 10.17 -23.29
C ASN A 2 -28.42 11.00 -22.90
N ASN A 3 -27.97 10.85 -21.66
CA ASN A 3 -26.79 11.54 -21.15
C ASN A 3 -25.55 10.92 -21.83
N PRO A 4 -24.72 11.70 -22.56
CA PRO A 4 -23.52 11.19 -23.23
C PRO A 4 -22.53 10.53 -22.25
N ALA A 5 -22.53 10.93 -20.97
CA ALA A 5 -21.73 10.28 -19.94
C ALA A 5 -22.21 8.85 -19.60
N VAL A 6 -23.50 8.57 -19.76
CA VAL A 6 -24.09 7.24 -19.53
C VAL A 6 -23.86 6.33 -20.73
N GLN A 7 -23.79 6.90 -21.94
CA GLN A 7 -23.44 6.17 -23.16
C GLN A 7 -21.94 5.84 -23.26
N SER A 8 -21.05 6.67 -22.71
CA SER A 8 -19.61 6.36 -22.64
C SER A 8 -19.29 5.24 -21.64
N LEU A 9 -20.13 5.06 -20.61
CA LEU A 9 -19.99 4.00 -19.61
C LEU A 9 -20.51 2.63 -20.08
N THR A 10 -21.39 2.60 -21.09
CA THR A 10 -21.96 1.37 -21.67
C THR A 10 -21.28 0.94 -22.97
N ARG A 11 -20.24 1.68 -23.41
CA ARG A 11 -19.42 1.28 -24.55
C ARG A 11 -18.67 0.00 -24.19
N GLN A 12 -18.63 -0.96 -25.10
CA GLN A 12 -17.87 -2.22 -24.98
C GLN A 12 -16.40 -1.99 -24.57
N ASP A 13 -15.89 -0.78 -24.82
CA ASP A 13 -14.57 -0.28 -24.45
C ASP A 13 -14.41 0.05 -22.97
N ALA A 14 -15.48 0.34 -22.22
CA ALA A 14 -15.40 0.70 -20.81
C ALA A 14 -14.84 -0.44 -19.94
N SER A 15 -15.22 -1.68 -20.25
CA SER A 15 -14.66 -2.88 -19.59
C SER A 15 -13.19 -3.09 -19.94
N ALA A 16 -12.79 -2.83 -21.19
CA ALA A 16 -11.40 -2.93 -21.62
C ALA A 16 -10.52 -1.84 -20.97
N ILE A 17 -11.00 -0.60 -20.95
CA ILE A 17 -10.35 0.54 -20.30
C ILE A 17 -10.26 0.31 -18.78
N PHE A 18 -11.30 -0.27 -18.16
CA PHE A 18 -11.25 -0.64 -16.75
C PHE A 18 -10.21 -1.73 -16.48
N ALA A 19 -10.15 -2.77 -17.32
CA ALA A 19 -9.16 -3.84 -17.20
C ALA A 19 -7.72 -3.30 -17.35
N GLU A 20 -7.47 -2.43 -18.33
CA GLU A 20 -6.18 -1.76 -18.52
C GLU A 20 -5.78 -0.93 -17.28
N HIS A 21 -6.71 -0.15 -16.73
CA HIS A 21 -6.46 0.57 -15.48
C HIS A 21 -6.17 -0.38 -14.30
N CYS A 22 -6.86 -1.51 -14.22
CA CYS A 22 -6.59 -2.53 -13.19
C CYS A 22 -5.19 -3.14 -13.34
N GLU A 23 -4.72 -3.41 -14.56
CA GLU A 23 -3.37 -3.94 -14.81
C GLU A 23 -2.30 -2.94 -14.40
N ILE A 24 -2.46 -1.66 -14.76
CA ILE A 24 -1.54 -0.58 -14.36
C ILE A 24 -1.50 -0.47 -12.82
N LEU A 25 -2.68 -0.46 -12.17
CA LEU A 25 -2.78 -0.43 -10.72
C LEU A 25 -2.13 -1.65 -10.07
N LEU A 26 -2.29 -2.84 -10.66
CA LEU A 26 -1.72 -4.08 -10.16
C LEU A 26 -0.19 -4.08 -10.21
N GLU A 27 0.42 -3.65 -11.31
CA GLU A 27 1.88 -3.57 -11.43
C GLU A 27 2.48 -2.55 -10.46
N GLN A 28 1.81 -1.41 -10.30
CA GLN A 28 2.22 -0.40 -9.33
C GLN A 28 2.07 -0.90 -7.89
N TRP A 29 1.01 -1.66 -7.60
CA TRP A 29 0.80 -2.29 -6.31
C TRP A 29 1.87 -3.34 -5.99
N LYS A 30 2.24 -4.18 -6.95
CA LYS A 30 3.35 -5.14 -6.82
C LYS A 30 4.67 -4.44 -6.51
N SER A 31 4.98 -3.35 -7.22
CA SER A 31 6.18 -2.54 -6.96
C SER A 31 6.17 -1.92 -5.56
N LEU A 32 5.03 -1.40 -5.10
CA LEU A 32 4.90 -0.86 -3.74
C LEU A 32 5.15 -1.96 -2.71
N LEU A 33 4.47 -3.11 -2.87
CA LEU A 33 4.62 -4.30 -2.05
C LEU A 33 6.08 -4.74 -1.90
N GLN A 34 6.80 -4.90 -3.00
CA GLN A 34 8.20 -5.31 -2.99
C GLN A 34 9.09 -4.33 -2.22
N LYS A 35 8.81 -3.03 -2.30
CA LYS A 35 9.60 -1.97 -1.66
C LYS A 35 9.23 -1.77 -0.18
N THR A 36 8.04 -2.18 0.24
CA THR A 36 7.53 -1.98 1.61
C THR A 36 7.43 -3.27 2.41
N THR A 37 7.72 -4.43 1.83
CA THR A 37 7.72 -5.71 2.56
C THR A 37 8.86 -5.71 3.57
N LEU A 38 8.51 -5.80 4.85
CA LEU A 38 9.45 -6.00 5.94
C LEU A 38 9.45 -7.48 6.31
N LEU A 39 10.65 -8.03 6.52
CA LEU A 39 10.80 -9.38 7.08
C LEU A 39 10.37 -9.36 8.55
N THR A 40 9.87 -10.48 9.04
CA THR A 40 9.27 -10.67 10.37
C THR A 40 10.24 -10.48 11.55
N ASN A 41 11.54 -10.25 11.32
CA ASN A 41 12.56 -10.16 12.38
C ASN A 41 13.44 -8.89 12.25
N ILE A 42 12.85 -7.80 11.77
CA ILE A 42 13.53 -6.51 11.55
C ILE A 42 13.27 -5.56 12.72
N MET A 43 14.31 -5.06 13.38
CA MET A 43 14.13 -4.08 14.46
C MET A 43 13.67 -2.72 13.93
N CYS A 44 12.99 -1.95 14.78
CA CYS A 44 12.48 -0.61 14.46
C CYS A 44 13.56 0.41 14.09
N THR A 45 14.81 0.18 14.51
CA THR A 45 15.99 0.97 14.15
C THR A 45 16.58 0.61 12.78
N ASP A 46 16.05 -0.41 12.12
CA ASP A 46 16.56 -0.86 10.83
C ASP A 46 16.21 0.13 9.72
N ASN A 47 17.23 0.52 8.95
CA ASN A 47 17.09 1.46 7.84
C ASN A 47 16.06 1.02 6.78
N ARG A 48 15.76 -0.29 6.69
CA ARG A 48 14.71 -0.81 5.80
C ARG A 48 13.31 -0.37 6.24
N VAL A 49 13.06 -0.28 7.55
CA VAL A 49 11.80 0.22 8.12
C VAL A 49 11.63 1.69 7.75
N LEU A 50 12.66 2.51 7.99
CA LEU A 50 12.65 3.93 7.63
C LEU A 50 12.47 4.16 6.12
N LYS A 51 13.11 3.33 5.29
CA LYS A 51 12.96 3.38 3.83
C LYS A 51 11.54 3.03 3.39
N ALA A 52 10.92 2.01 3.99
CA ALA A 52 9.54 1.61 3.70
C ALA A 52 8.55 2.74 4.02
N PHE A 53 8.69 3.39 5.17
CA PHE A 53 7.86 4.55 5.54
C PHE A 53 8.06 5.74 4.58
N LYS A 54 9.29 6.03 4.17
CA LYS A 54 9.57 7.11 3.21
C LYS A 54 8.91 6.84 1.85
N VAL A 55 8.96 5.60 1.36
CA VAL A 55 8.29 5.19 0.11
C VAL A 55 6.78 5.37 0.23
N LEU A 56 6.15 4.88 1.32
CA LEU A 56 4.72 5.05 1.57
C LEU A 56 4.30 6.52 1.61
N ASN A 57 5.05 7.36 2.31
CA ASN A 57 4.74 8.79 2.44
C ASN A 57 4.78 9.51 1.09
N LEU A 58 5.78 9.23 0.25
CA LEU A 58 5.87 9.79 -1.10
C LEU A 58 4.74 9.29 -2.01
N THR A 59 4.33 8.03 -1.88
CA THR A 59 3.20 7.47 -2.63
C THR A 59 1.86 8.09 -2.22
N ILE A 60 1.65 8.35 -0.93
CA ILE A 60 0.44 9.02 -0.42
C ILE A 60 0.40 10.48 -0.91
N ALA A 61 1.54 11.17 -0.89
CA ALA A 61 1.62 12.57 -1.29
C ALA A 61 1.44 12.80 -2.80
N GLY A 62 1.72 11.79 -3.64
CA GLY A 62 1.78 11.95 -5.09
C GLY A 62 0.51 11.61 -5.88
N SER A 63 -0.53 11.00 -5.28
CA SER A 63 -1.71 10.53 -6.07
C SER A 63 -2.96 10.23 -5.25
N GLY A 64 -4.11 10.71 -5.74
CA GLY A 64 -5.43 10.43 -5.17
C GLY A 64 -5.86 8.97 -5.26
N ALA A 65 -5.49 8.23 -6.32
CA ALA A 65 -5.83 6.82 -6.48
C ALA A 65 -4.91 5.90 -5.64
N PHE A 66 -3.62 6.26 -5.52
CA PHE A 66 -2.67 5.50 -4.70
C PHE A 66 -2.83 5.76 -3.21
N SER A 67 -3.48 6.86 -2.81
CA SER A 67 -3.70 7.19 -1.40
C SER A 67 -4.39 6.04 -0.66
N ARG A 68 -5.52 5.54 -1.17
CA ARG A 68 -6.29 4.46 -0.52
C ARG A 68 -5.51 3.16 -0.40
N LEU A 69 -4.83 2.76 -1.47
CA LEU A 69 -3.99 1.56 -1.49
C LEU A 69 -2.79 1.71 -0.53
N ALA A 70 -2.13 2.86 -0.52
CA ALA A 70 -1.03 3.14 0.38
C ALA A 70 -1.49 3.20 1.85
N TYR A 71 -2.69 3.71 2.15
CA TYR A 71 -3.28 3.66 3.48
C TYR A 71 -3.48 2.23 3.98
N VAL A 72 -3.95 1.32 3.13
CA VAL A 72 -4.08 -0.11 3.49
C VAL A 72 -2.72 -0.71 3.83
N ARG A 73 -1.67 -0.49 3.01
CA ARG A 73 -0.32 -0.99 3.35
C ARG A 73 0.27 -0.36 4.60
N LEU A 74 -0.01 0.92 4.81
CA LEU A 74 0.46 1.63 5.99
C LEU A 74 -0.17 1.04 7.26
N ALA A 75 -1.47 0.73 7.23
CA ALA A 75 -2.16 0.07 8.33
C ALA A 75 -1.60 -1.34 8.61
N GLU A 76 -1.36 -2.15 7.58
CA GLU A 76 -0.75 -3.47 7.74
C GLU A 76 0.67 -3.38 8.29
N THR A 77 1.48 -2.45 7.80
CA THR A 77 2.85 -2.21 8.27
C THR A 77 2.85 -1.85 9.76
N TRP A 78 1.90 -1.02 10.19
CA TRP A 78 1.73 -0.68 11.61
C TRP A 78 1.33 -1.88 12.46
N ALA A 79 0.42 -2.73 11.96
CA ALA A 79 0.00 -3.94 12.67
C ALA A 79 1.18 -4.91 12.86
N THR A 80 1.99 -5.11 11.82
CA THR A 80 3.21 -5.92 11.91
C THR A 80 4.19 -5.35 12.92
N LEU A 81 4.47 -4.05 12.85
CA LEU A 81 5.39 -3.39 13.78
C LEU A 81 4.91 -3.51 15.23
N LYS A 82 3.61 -3.33 15.47
CA LYS A 82 3.00 -3.49 16.79
C LYS A 82 3.20 -4.90 17.34
N ASN A 83 2.92 -5.93 16.53
CA ASN A 83 3.12 -7.33 16.92
C ASN A 83 4.60 -7.61 17.24
N MET A 84 5.53 -7.03 16.49
CA MET A 84 6.96 -7.20 16.74
C MET A 84 7.39 -6.56 18.07
N ILE A 85 6.93 -5.34 18.36
CA ILE A 85 7.19 -4.67 19.64
C ILE A 85 6.59 -5.46 20.81
N GLU A 86 5.36 -5.96 20.66
CA GLU A 86 4.71 -6.80 21.68
C GLU A 86 5.49 -8.10 21.92
N THR A 87 5.94 -8.75 20.85
CA THR A 87 6.77 -9.96 20.92
C THR A 87 8.11 -9.68 21.62
N ASP A 88 8.77 -8.57 21.27
CA ASP A 88 10.04 -8.20 21.89
C ASP A 88 9.87 -7.82 23.38
N ARG A 89 8.75 -7.19 23.76
CA ARG A 89 8.38 -6.95 25.16
C ARG A 89 8.15 -8.24 25.93
N GLN A 90 7.38 -9.17 25.37
CA GLN A 90 7.14 -10.49 25.98
C GLN A 90 8.45 -11.28 26.18
N ASN A 91 9.40 -11.10 25.28
CA ASN A 91 10.72 -11.73 25.36
C ASN A 91 11.74 -10.93 26.21
N GLY A 92 11.33 -9.83 26.84
CA GLY A 92 12.21 -9.01 27.69
C GLY A 92 13.31 -8.25 26.95
N ARG A 93 13.21 -8.13 25.62
CA ARG A 93 14.19 -7.40 24.78
C ARG A 93 13.96 -5.89 24.78
N ILE A 94 12.74 -5.46 25.12
CA ILE A 94 12.34 -4.05 25.21
C ILE A 94 11.57 -3.87 26.53
N PRO A 95 11.81 -2.78 27.29
CA PRO A 95 11.04 -2.48 28.49
C PRO A 95 9.54 -2.34 28.19
N PRO A 96 8.66 -2.58 29.19
CA PRO A 96 7.22 -2.37 29.06
C PRO A 96 6.89 -0.93 28.63
#